data_AF-A0A6M5Y9C7-F1
#
_entry.id   AF-A0A6M5Y9C7-F1
#
_cell.length_a   1.000
_cell.length_b   1.000
_cell.length_c   1.000
_cell.angle_alpha   90.00
_cell.angle_beta   90.00
_cell.angle_gamma   90.00
#
_symmetry.space_group_name_H-M   'P 1'
#
loop_
_entity.id
_entity.type
_entity.pdbx_description
1 polymer ?
#
loop_
_entity_poly.entity_id
_entity_poly.type
_entity_poly.pdbx_seq_one_letter_code
_entity_poly.pdbx_strand_id
1 'polypeptide(L)'
;MMKAFLQSISLLFFLWLVFAQCSKTPDTPVTPKSSAKSLTNPVIDGISSASATYDAATFTHMITVPFGTDVTALKISFTLPSGATVKPVSGSVQNFTNPVSYTVTAEDTSTQTYTVKVVVQAAPKSSEKQITSFIFAALTPAVSASIAQATHAISATVPAEANLTALVPTVSVSAKATVSPASGIAQNFINPVNYTVTAEDGSQQIYEVKIAKGNPTSNNIGCLISRIDNLDTSENINFQYDSQGRVTKIDGTYLSGNTLTGRG
;
A
#
# COMPACT_ATOMS: atom_id res chain seq x y z
N MET A 1 69.25 49.15 -71.21
CA MET A 1 68.74 48.13 -70.28
C MET A 1 69.17 46.77 -70.82
N MET A 2 70.26 46.25 -70.24
CA MET A 2 71.17 45.30 -70.90
C MET A 2 70.94 43.87 -70.39
N LYS A 3 70.76 42.94 -71.33
CA LYS A 3 70.77 41.49 -71.13
C LYS A 3 72.18 41.05 -70.71
N ALA A 4 72.27 40.03 -69.85
CA ALA A 4 73.51 39.28 -69.65
C ALA A 4 73.21 37.77 -69.69
N PHE A 5 73.97 37.10 -70.56
CA PHE A 5 74.05 35.68 -70.86
C PHE A 5 75.51 35.24 -70.58
N LEU A 6 75.80 33.93 -70.67
CA LEU A 6 77.08 33.18 -70.48
C LEU A 6 77.26 32.53 -69.08
N GLN A 7 77.15 31.21 -68.90
CA GLN A 7 77.94 30.02 -69.36
C GLN A 7 79.19 29.72 -68.52
N SER A 8 79.24 28.55 -67.86
CA SER A 8 80.24 27.50 -68.19
C SER A 8 79.98 26.18 -67.46
N ILE A 9 80.09 25.11 -68.25
CA ILE A 9 80.06 23.68 -67.94
C ILE A 9 81.46 23.23 -67.50
N SER A 10 81.57 22.28 -66.55
CA SER A 10 82.50 21.12 -66.57
C SER A 10 82.70 20.55 -65.16
N LEU A 11 82.16 19.35 -64.89
CA LEU A 11 82.95 18.17 -64.50
C LEU A 11 82.04 16.92 -64.44
N LEU A 12 82.16 16.08 -65.47
CA LEU A 12 81.63 14.72 -65.51
C LEU A 12 82.50 13.79 -64.64
N PHE A 13 81.86 12.76 -64.07
CA PHE A 13 82.44 11.47 -63.62
C PHE A 13 83.09 11.38 -62.21
N PHE A 14 82.23 11.18 -61.20
CA PHE A 14 82.50 10.29 -60.05
C PHE A 14 81.17 9.55 -59.76
N LEU A 15 81.04 8.32 -60.26
CA LEU A 15 81.27 7.10 -59.49
C LEU A 15 80.02 6.68 -58.68
N TRP A 16 79.26 5.76 -59.29
CA TRP A 16 78.64 4.55 -58.74
C TRP A 16 78.41 4.40 -57.21
N LEU A 17 77.25 3.81 -56.86
CA LEU A 17 76.71 3.43 -55.53
C LEU A 17 76.15 4.63 -54.73
N VAL A 18 74.88 4.69 -54.33
CA VAL A 18 74.09 3.65 -53.65
C VAL A 18 72.58 3.88 -53.91
N PHE A 19 71.95 3.04 -54.72
CA PHE A 19 70.53 2.75 -54.57
C PHE A 19 70.40 1.72 -53.44
N ALA A 20 70.34 2.17 -52.20
CA ALA A 20 69.95 1.33 -51.08
C ALA A 20 68.58 1.76 -50.59
N GLN A 21 67.60 0.91 -50.92
CA GLN A 21 66.50 0.52 -50.04
C GLN A 21 66.18 1.45 -48.88
N CYS A 22 65.05 2.16 -49.02
CA CYS A 22 64.12 2.25 -47.90
C CYS A 22 62.70 2.16 -48.45
N SER A 23 62.27 0.93 -48.77
CA SER A 23 60.84 0.60 -48.87
C SER A 23 60.25 0.57 -47.45
N LYS A 24 60.20 1.73 -46.79
CA LYS A 24 59.30 1.88 -45.65
C LYS A 24 57.90 1.93 -46.24
N THR A 25 57.25 0.77 -46.28
CA THR A 25 55.79 0.74 -46.31
C THR A 25 55.32 1.67 -45.20
N PRO A 26 54.38 2.61 -45.46
CA PRO A 26 53.75 3.33 -44.38
C PRO A 26 53.13 2.27 -43.47
N ASP A 27 53.64 2.12 -42.24
CA ASP A 27 52.94 1.35 -41.23
C ASP A 27 51.53 1.92 -41.18
N THR A 28 50.52 1.12 -41.54
CA THR A 28 49.13 1.49 -41.33
C THR A 28 48.99 1.98 -39.88
N PRO A 29 48.48 3.20 -39.62
CA PRO A 29 48.32 3.68 -38.26
C PRO A 29 47.52 2.64 -37.48
N VAL A 30 48.17 1.95 -36.55
CA VAL A 30 47.50 0.97 -35.70
C VAL A 30 46.75 1.79 -34.68
N THR A 31 45.43 1.88 -34.85
CA THR A 31 44.57 2.56 -33.88
C THR A 31 44.71 1.84 -32.53
N PRO A 32 45.03 2.54 -31.42
CA PRO A 32 45.15 1.91 -30.11
C PRO A 32 43.81 1.30 -29.69
N LYS A 33 43.85 0.06 -29.17
CA LYS A 33 42.66 -0.66 -28.69
C LYS A 33 42.09 0.02 -27.45
N SER A 34 40.77 0.05 -27.34
CA SER A 34 40.07 0.64 -26.19
C SER A 34 40.23 -0.18 -24.91
N SER A 35 40.38 0.50 -23.77
CA SER A 35 40.41 -0.09 -22.42
C SER A 35 39.10 0.11 -21.64
N ALA A 36 38.06 0.64 -22.28
CA ALA A 36 36.78 0.94 -21.65
C ALA A 36 36.01 -0.34 -21.29
N LYS A 37 35.55 -0.42 -20.03
CA LYS A 37 34.91 -1.63 -19.46
C LYS A 37 33.57 -1.37 -18.77
N SER A 38 32.93 -0.22 -19.05
CA SER A 38 31.68 0.13 -18.37
C SER A 38 30.57 -0.86 -18.69
N LEU A 39 29.79 -1.24 -17.70
CA LEU A 39 28.54 -1.97 -17.84
C LEU A 39 27.42 -1.03 -17.39
N THR A 40 26.55 -0.59 -18.30
CA THR A 40 25.53 0.41 -17.97
C THR A 40 24.17 0.03 -18.50
N ASN A 41 23.14 0.76 -18.03
CA ASN A 41 21.76 0.64 -18.48
C ASN A 41 21.24 -0.81 -18.49
N PRO A 42 21.24 -1.51 -17.33
CA PRO A 42 20.62 -2.81 -17.24
C PRO A 42 19.11 -2.71 -17.52
N VAL A 43 18.63 -3.47 -18.50
CA VAL A 43 17.21 -3.56 -18.86
C VAL A 43 16.79 -5.03 -18.83
N ILE A 44 15.72 -5.34 -18.11
CA ILE A 44 15.14 -6.68 -18.08
C ILE A 44 14.11 -6.78 -19.21
N ASP A 45 14.27 -7.78 -20.07
CA ASP A 45 13.32 -8.06 -21.15
C ASP A 45 11.93 -8.36 -20.58
N GLY A 46 10.90 -7.67 -21.08
CA GLY A 46 9.51 -7.85 -20.66
C GLY A 46 9.10 -7.20 -19.32
N ILE A 47 10.00 -6.51 -18.59
CA ILE A 47 9.67 -5.88 -17.30
C ILE A 47 9.99 -4.38 -17.31
N SER A 48 9.02 -3.56 -17.75
CA SER A 48 9.19 -2.10 -17.87
C SER A 48 9.22 -1.36 -16.53
N SER A 49 8.63 -1.92 -15.48
CA SER A 49 8.59 -1.33 -14.14
C SER A 49 9.79 -1.70 -13.27
N ALA A 50 10.79 -2.41 -13.82
CA ALA A 50 12.03 -2.67 -13.11
C ALA A 50 12.84 -1.37 -12.97
N SER A 51 13.44 -1.17 -11.81
CA SER A 51 14.34 -0.04 -11.57
C SER A 51 15.72 -0.53 -11.19
N ALA A 52 16.75 0.21 -11.58
CA ALA A 52 18.13 -0.19 -11.32
C ALA A 52 18.92 0.96 -10.68
N THR A 53 19.76 0.61 -9.72
CA THR A 53 20.76 1.49 -9.11
C THR A 53 22.14 0.88 -9.29
N TYR A 54 23.17 1.72 -9.36
CA TYR A 54 24.56 1.29 -9.47
C TYR A 54 25.36 1.79 -8.26
N ASP A 55 26.03 0.86 -7.59
CA ASP A 55 27.02 1.14 -6.56
C ASP A 55 28.44 1.01 -7.15
N ALA A 56 29.10 2.15 -7.30
CA ALA A 56 30.44 2.24 -7.88
C ALA A 56 31.54 1.70 -6.97
N ALA A 57 31.34 1.66 -5.64
CA ALA A 57 32.35 1.16 -4.71
C ALA A 57 32.47 -0.37 -4.79
N THR A 58 31.36 -1.05 -5.06
CA THR A 58 31.29 -2.51 -5.12
C THR A 58 31.12 -3.06 -6.54
N PHE A 59 31.04 -2.18 -7.55
CA PHE A 59 30.69 -2.53 -8.93
C PHE A 59 29.40 -3.34 -9.03
N THR A 60 28.38 -2.97 -8.24
CA THR A 60 27.12 -3.70 -8.13
C THR A 60 25.97 -2.96 -8.81
N HIS A 61 25.28 -3.63 -9.72
CA HIS A 61 23.94 -3.24 -10.17
C HIS A 61 22.90 -3.93 -9.30
N MET A 62 22.12 -3.15 -8.57
CA MET A 62 20.94 -3.63 -7.87
C MET A 62 19.71 -3.32 -8.71
N ILE A 63 18.98 -4.34 -9.12
CA ILE A 63 17.78 -4.23 -9.94
C ILE A 63 16.58 -4.67 -9.10
N THR A 64 15.60 -3.80 -8.94
CA THR A 64 14.37 -4.08 -8.22
C THR A 64 13.27 -4.42 -9.22
N VAL A 65 12.62 -5.58 -9.05
CA VAL A 65 11.53 -6.07 -9.92
C VAL A 65 10.20 -6.16 -9.16
N PRO A 66 9.05 -6.09 -9.85
CA PRO A 66 7.75 -6.21 -9.21
C PRO A 66 7.57 -7.48 -8.38
N PHE A 67 6.69 -7.40 -7.37
CA PHE A 67 6.29 -8.56 -6.58
C PHE A 67 5.81 -9.71 -7.49
N GLY A 68 6.20 -10.94 -7.13
CA GLY A 68 5.82 -12.14 -7.87
C GLY A 68 6.62 -12.40 -9.15
N THR A 69 7.58 -11.54 -9.51
CA THR A 69 8.49 -11.80 -10.64
C THR A 69 9.30 -13.07 -10.39
N ASP A 70 9.25 -14.02 -11.33
CA ASP A 70 10.14 -15.17 -11.33
C ASP A 70 11.57 -14.76 -11.73
N VAL A 71 12.50 -14.90 -10.80
CA VAL A 71 13.91 -14.51 -11.00
C VAL A 71 14.80 -15.67 -11.45
N THR A 72 14.25 -16.87 -11.66
CA THR A 72 15.02 -18.06 -12.02
C THR A 72 15.47 -18.07 -13.48
N ALA A 73 14.85 -17.26 -14.34
CA ALA A 73 15.15 -17.18 -15.77
C ALA A 73 14.86 -15.77 -16.33
N LEU A 74 15.76 -14.82 -16.08
CA LEU A 74 15.66 -13.45 -16.62
C LEU A 74 16.69 -13.20 -17.71
N LYS A 75 16.32 -12.37 -18.69
CA LYS A 75 17.24 -11.83 -19.70
C LYS A 75 17.52 -10.37 -19.37
N ILE A 76 18.76 -10.06 -19.00
CA ILE A 76 19.19 -8.70 -18.70
C ILE A 76 20.15 -8.23 -19.78
N SER A 77 19.77 -7.16 -20.46
CA SER A 77 20.56 -6.50 -21.49
C SER A 77 21.30 -5.31 -20.89
N PHE A 78 22.53 -5.10 -21.35
CA PHE A 78 23.41 -4.00 -20.94
C PHE A 78 23.93 -3.22 -22.15
N THR A 79 24.24 -1.95 -21.93
CA THR A 79 25.02 -1.13 -22.85
C THR A 79 26.51 -1.29 -22.54
N LEU A 80 27.29 -1.61 -23.57
CA LEU A 80 28.74 -1.80 -23.50
C LEU A 80 29.48 -0.77 -24.37
N PRO A 81 30.73 -0.41 -24.04
CA PRO A 81 31.62 0.30 -24.95
C PRO A 81 31.80 -0.43 -26.28
N SER A 82 32.12 0.32 -27.33
CA SER A 82 32.47 -0.27 -28.63
C SER A 82 33.59 -1.29 -28.48
N GLY A 83 33.41 -2.46 -29.11
CA GLY A 83 34.36 -3.58 -29.12
C GLY A 83 34.54 -4.33 -27.80
N ALA A 84 33.89 -3.91 -26.71
CA ALA A 84 33.84 -4.67 -25.47
C ALA A 84 32.87 -5.84 -25.57
N THR A 85 33.15 -6.91 -24.83
CA THR A 85 32.27 -8.08 -24.67
C THR A 85 31.97 -8.31 -23.20
N VAL A 86 30.90 -9.06 -22.89
CA VAL A 86 30.53 -9.39 -21.52
C VAL A 86 30.17 -10.87 -21.39
N LYS A 87 30.54 -11.48 -20.26
CA LYS A 87 30.19 -12.85 -19.90
C LYS A 87 29.57 -12.89 -18.49
N PRO A 88 28.37 -13.47 -18.28
CA PRO A 88 27.44 -14.01 -19.28
C PRO A 88 27.05 -13.01 -20.37
N VAL A 89 26.66 -13.52 -21.54
CA VAL A 89 26.35 -12.67 -22.70
C VAL A 89 25.15 -11.78 -22.37
N SER A 90 25.23 -10.50 -22.75
CA SER A 90 24.12 -9.54 -22.62
C SER A 90 22.85 -10.11 -23.26
N GLY A 91 21.73 -10.11 -22.52
CA GLY A 91 20.45 -10.66 -22.97
C GLY A 91 20.31 -12.19 -22.92
N SER A 92 21.33 -12.92 -22.46
CA SER A 92 21.19 -14.36 -22.20
C SER A 92 20.36 -14.63 -20.94
N VAL A 93 19.66 -15.78 -20.92
CA VAL A 93 18.86 -16.20 -19.77
C VAL A 93 19.77 -16.58 -18.62
N GLN A 94 19.49 -16.03 -17.44
CA GLN A 94 20.25 -16.30 -16.24
C GLN A 94 19.33 -16.42 -15.02
N ASN A 95 19.76 -17.24 -14.06
CA ASN A 95 19.11 -17.37 -12.76
C ASN A 95 19.69 -16.36 -11.76
N PHE A 96 18.81 -15.50 -11.22
CA PHE A 96 19.13 -14.45 -10.25
C PHE A 96 18.57 -14.73 -8.84
N THR A 97 18.29 -16.00 -8.50
CA THR A 97 18.02 -16.38 -7.09
C THR A 97 19.21 -16.04 -6.18
N ASN A 98 20.42 -15.98 -6.76
CA ASN A 98 21.62 -15.42 -6.14
C ASN A 98 22.21 -14.34 -7.06
N PRO A 99 23.02 -13.41 -6.53
CA PRO A 99 23.73 -12.44 -7.36
C PRO A 99 24.60 -13.13 -8.43
N VAL A 100 24.64 -12.54 -9.62
CA VAL A 100 25.41 -13.08 -10.76
C VAL A 100 26.54 -12.14 -11.10
N SER A 101 27.75 -12.68 -11.28
CA SER A 101 28.90 -11.91 -11.75
C SER A 101 28.93 -11.80 -13.28
N TYR A 102 29.11 -10.59 -13.78
CA TYR A 102 29.32 -10.28 -15.19
C TYR A 102 30.73 -9.72 -15.38
N THR A 103 31.53 -10.32 -16.24
CA THR A 103 32.88 -9.83 -16.58
C THR A 103 32.86 -9.15 -17.93
N VAL A 104 33.13 -7.84 -17.95
CA VAL A 104 33.35 -7.06 -19.17
C VAL A 104 34.81 -7.19 -19.57
N THR A 105 35.05 -7.57 -20.83
CA THR A 105 36.38 -7.64 -21.44
C THR A 105 36.47 -6.56 -22.51
N ALA A 106 37.41 -5.63 -22.38
CA ALA A 106 37.67 -4.57 -23.35
C ALA A 106 38.45 -5.07 -24.57
N GLU A 107 38.58 -4.23 -25.59
CA GLU A 107 39.36 -4.56 -26.81
C GLU A 107 40.84 -4.83 -26.51
N ASP A 108 41.40 -4.12 -25.53
CA ASP A 108 42.78 -4.31 -25.04
C ASP A 108 42.96 -5.56 -24.16
N THR A 109 41.92 -6.40 -24.04
CA THR A 109 41.85 -7.64 -23.23
C THR A 109 41.81 -7.45 -21.71
N SER A 110 41.84 -6.21 -21.22
CA SER A 110 41.65 -5.95 -19.79
C SER A 110 40.21 -6.20 -19.37
N THR A 111 40.00 -6.60 -18.11
CA THR A 111 38.70 -7.02 -17.61
C THR A 111 38.22 -6.24 -16.39
N GLN A 112 36.90 -6.12 -16.23
CA GLN A 112 36.25 -5.65 -15.00
C GLN A 112 35.09 -6.58 -14.67
N THR A 113 34.99 -6.99 -13.40
CA THR A 113 33.84 -7.77 -12.91
C THR A 113 32.84 -6.85 -12.25
N TYR A 114 31.57 -7.07 -12.58
CA TYR A 114 30.40 -6.44 -12.00
C TYR A 114 29.53 -7.51 -11.34
N THR A 115 28.81 -7.12 -10.30
CA THR A 115 27.79 -7.97 -9.67
C THR A 115 26.42 -7.46 -10.05
N VAL A 116 25.54 -8.34 -10.50
CA VAL A 116 24.14 -8.02 -10.77
C VAL A 116 23.28 -8.75 -9.75
N LYS A 117 22.59 -7.99 -8.92
CA LYS A 117 21.69 -8.49 -7.88
C LYS A 117 20.26 -8.07 -8.21
N VAL A 118 19.37 -9.05 -8.33
CA VAL A 118 17.93 -8.80 -8.49
C VAL A 118 17.25 -8.91 -7.14
N VAL A 119 16.39 -7.95 -6.82
CA VAL A 119 15.58 -7.91 -5.60
C VAL A 119 14.12 -7.83 -5.99
N VAL A 120 13.29 -8.73 -5.47
CA VAL A 120 11.84 -8.73 -5.71
C VAL A 120 11.18 -7.81 -4.68
N GLN A 121 10.29 -6.91 -5.14
CA GLN A 121 9.50 -6.06 -4.25
C GLN A 121 8.67 -6.91 -3.29
N ALA A 122 8.49 -6.41 -2.07
CA ALA A 122 7.58 -7.03 -1.11
C ALA A 122 6.14 -7.05 -1.64
N ALA A 123 5.34 -8.00 -1.17
CA ALA A 123 3.92 -8.03 -1.49
C ALA A 123 3.24 -6.71 -1.11
N PRO A 124 2.35 -6.16 -1.94
CA PRO A 124 1.60 -4.98 -1.57
C PRO A 124 0.74 -5.28 -0.34
N LYS A 125 0.73 -4.34 0.60
CA LYS A 125 -0.09 -4.42 1.81
C LYS A 125 -1.53 -4.02 1.50
N SER A 126 -2.49 -4.67 2.15
CA SER A 126 -3.91 -4.34 2.03
C SER A 126 -4.22 -2.96 2.60
N SER A 127 -5.03 -2.18 1.88
CA SER A 127 -5.54 -0.88 2.30
C SER A 127 -6.99 -0.93 2.80
N GLU A 128 -7.56 -2.14 2.89
CA GLU A 128 -8.94 -2.39 3.36
C GLU A 128 -9.05 -2.16 4.87
N LYS A 129 -10.05 -1.35 5.25
CA LYS A 129 -10.24 -0.82 6.62
C LYS A 129 -11.71 -0.62 6.96
N GLN A 130 -12.54 -1.59 6.60
CA GLN A 130 -13.98 -1.55 6.88
C GLN A 130 -14.31 -2.28 8.17
N ILE A 131 -15.31 -1.78 8.90
CA ILE A 131 -16.07 -2.58 9.86
C ILE A 131 -17.13 -3.33 9.05
N THR A 132 -17.12 -4.65 9.10
CA THR A 132 -18.03 -5.52 8.33
C THR A 132 -19.19 -6.03 9.18
N SER A 133 -19.04 -6.04 10.50
CA SER A 133 -20.09 -6.41 11.44
C SER A 133 -19.89 -5.76 12.80
N PHE A 134 -20.98 -5.38 13.45
CA PHE A 134 -21.00 -4.80 14.79
C PHE A 134 -22.25 -5.27 15.52
N ILE A 135 -22.09 -6.15 16.52
CA ILE A 135 -23.19 -6.89 17.14
C ILE A 135 -23.10 -6.85 18.66
N PHE A 136 -24.22 -6.57 19.34
CA PHE A 136 -24.38 -6.75 20.78
C PHE A 136 -25.07 -8.09 21.07
N ALA A 137 -24.28 -9.17 21.07
CA ALA A 137 -24.79 -10.54 21.18
C ALA A 137 -25.38 -10.88 22.56
N ALA A 138 -24.96 -10.17 23.62
CA ALA A 138 -25.42 -10.41 24.99
C ALA A 138 -26.80 -9.77 25.30
N LEU A 139 -27.34 -8.96 24.39
CA LEU A 139 -28.70 -8.41 24.53
C LEU A 139 -29.73 -9.48 24.14
N THR A 140 -30.95 -9.37 24.69
CA THR A 140 -32.06 -10.27 24.35
C THR A 140 -33.26 -9.45 23.88
N PRO A 141 -33.63 -9.50 22.57
CA PRO A 141 -32.90 -10.20 21.50
C PRO A 141 -31.53 -9.55 21.21
N ALA A 142 -30.63 -10.31 20.58
CA ALA A 142 -29.35 -9.79 20.12
C ALA A 142 -29.57 -8.66 19.10
N VAL A 143 -28.73 -7.63 19.16
CA VAL A 143 -28.87 -6.44 18.31
C VAL A 143 -27.70 -6.35 17.35
N SER A 144 -27.99 -6.32 16.05
CA SER A 144 -27.02 -6.02 14.99
C SER A 144 -27.13 -4.55 14.61
N ALA A 145 -26.00 -3.83 14.57
CA ALA A 145 -25.98 -2.44 14.15
C ALA A 145 -26.04 -2.30 12.62
N SER A 146 -26.62 -1.20 12.16
CA SER A 146 -26.53 -0.76 10.77
C SER A 146 -25.19 -0.04 10.54
N ILE A 147 -24.50 -0.38 9.45
CA ILE A 147 -23.19 0.19 9.10
C ILE A 147 -23.33 0.94 7.78
N ALA A 148 -23.18 2.27 7.82
CA ALA A 148 -23.18 3.12 6.65
C ALA A 148 -21.73 3.35 6.18
N GLN A 149 -21.25 2.53 5.23
CA GLN A 149 -19.85 2.59 4.77
C GLN A 149 -19.46 3.93 4.16
N ALA A 150 -20.39 4.64 3.50
CA ALA A 150 -20.12 5.92 2.84
C ALA A 150 -19.90 7.08 3.82
N THR A 151 -20.52 7.04 4.99
CA THR A 151 -20.42 8.08 6.03
C THR A 151 -19.63 7.63 7.25
N HIS A 152 -19.21 6.36 7.26
CA HIS A 152 -18.55 5.70 8.39
C HIS A 152 -19.34 5.83 9.70
N ALA A 153 -20.66 5.84 9.61
CA ALA A 153 -21.55 5.88 10.77
C ALA A 153 -22.08 4.48 11.08
N ILE A 154 -22.09 4.12 12.37
CA ILE A 154 -22.68 2.88 12.88
C ILE A 154 -23.79 3.25 13.84
N SER A 155 -24.98 2.69 13.63
CA SER A 155 -26.13 2.97 14.48
C SER A 155 -26.86 1.70 14.89
N ALA A 156 -27.34 1.66 16.13
CA ALA A 156 -28.22 0.61 16.60
C ALA A 156 -29.22 1.15 17.63
N THR A 157 -30.37 0.50 17.70
CA THR A 157 -31.35 0.70 18.77
C THR A 157 -31.36 -0.52 19.66
N VAL A 158 -30.96 -0.35 20.92
CA VAL A 158 -30.94 -1.43 21.94
C VAL A 158 -32.23 -1.39 22.79
N PRO A 159 -32.58 -2.45 23.54
CA PRO A 159 -33.75 -2.44 24.43
C PRO A 159 -33.74 -1.24 25.41
N ALA A 160 -34.92 -0.74 25.79
CA ALA A 160 -35.07 0.45 26.65
C ALA A 160 -34.29 0.33 27.98
N GLU A 161 -34.30 -0.86 28.56
CA GLU A 161 -33.64 -1.17 29.84
C GLU A 161 -32.14 -1.47 29.71
N ALA A 162 -31.57 -1.48 28.51
CA ALA A 162 -30.15 -1.79 28.31
C ALA A 162 -29.26 -0.76 29.04
N ASN A 163 -28.21 -1.24 29.70
CA ASN A 163 -27.21 -0.38 30.32
C ASN A 163 -26.16 0.05 29.29
N LEU A 164 -26.19 1.33 28.90
CA LEU A 164 -25.26 1.87 27.90
C LEU A 164 -23.84 2.08 28.42
N THR A 165 -23.58 2.04 29.74
CA THR A 165 -22.25 2.37 30.27
C THR A 165 -21.20 1.29 30.06
N ALA A 166 -21.61 0.06 29.74
CA ALA A 166 -20.72 -1.09 29.66
C ALA A 166 -21.22 -2.15 28.65
N LEU A 167 -21.63 -1.74 27.45
CA LEU A 167 -22.00 -2.71 26.41
C LEU A 167 -20.74 -3.32 25.80
N VAL A 168 -20.78 -4.62 25.54
CA VAL A 168 -19.67 -5.39 24.93
C VAL A 168 -20.04 -5.75 23.49
N PRO A 169 -19.57 -5.01 22.48
CA PRO A 169 -19.82 -5.35 21.08
C PRO A 169 -18.83 -6.40 20.58
N THR A 170 -19.32 -7.28 19.71
CA THR A 170 -18.51 -8.11 18.82
C THR A 170 -18.33 -7.38 17.49
N VAL A 171 -17.09 -7.10 17.13
CA VAL A 171 -16.73 -6.29 15.95
C VAL A 171 -15.92 -7.14 14.98
N SER A 172 -16.33 -7.18 13.72
CA SER A 172 -15.54 -7.79 12.63
C SER A 172 -15.08 -6.71 11.66
N VAL A 173 -13.86 -6.85 11.15
CA VAL A 173 -13.23 -5.90 10.20
C VAL A 173 -12.69 -6.61 8.97
N SER A 174 -12.28 -5.83 7.97
CA SER A 174 -11.59 -6.34 6.77
C SER A 174 -10.42 -7.27 7.12
N ALA A 175 -10.13 -8.22 6.24
CA ALA A 175 -9.02 -9.15 6.42
C ALA A 175 -7.70 -8.39 6.65
N LYS A 176 -6.91 -8.85 7.62
CA LYS A 176 -5.64 -8.26 8.09
C LYS A 176 -5.74 -6.86 8.71
N ALA A 177 -6.92 -6.27 8.80
CA ALA A 177 -7.12 -5.03 9.55
C ALA A 177 -7.24 -5.32 11.05
N THR A 178 -6.97 -4.29 11.86
CA THR A 178 -7.19 -4.30 13.30
C THR A 178 -8.16 -3.20 13.68
N VAL A 179 -8.78 -3.27 14.87
CA VAL A 179 -9.74 -2.28 15.35
C VAL A 179 -9.46 -1.88 16.80
N SER A 180 -9.62 -0.59 17.09
CA SER A 180 -9.56 -0.02 18.43
C SER A 180 -10.75 0.91 18.67
N PRO A 181 -11.55 0.75 19.75
CA PRO A 181 -11.45 -0.29 20.77
C PRO A 181 -11.53 -1.72 20.21
N ALA A 182 -10.84 -2.66 20.85
CA ALA A 182 -10.83 -4.05 20.42
C ALA A 182 -12.22 -4.69 20.58
N SER A 183 -12.56 -5.64 19.70
CA SER A 183 -13.77 -6.45 19.80
C SER A 183 -13.84 -7.16 21.16
N GLY A 184 -15.03 -7.20 21.77
CA GLY A 184 -15.24 -7.85 23.07
C GLY A 184 -14.85 -7.01 24.28
N ILE A 185 -14.43 -5.75 24.11
CA ILE A 185 -14.18 -4.83 25.21
C ILE A 185 -15.43 -4.00 25.52
N ALA A 186 -15.80 -3.90 26.80
CA ALA A 186 -16.91 -3.07 27.25
C ALA A 186 -16.66 -1.58 26.94
N GLN A 187 -17.66 -0.90 26.41
CA GLN A 187 -17.62 0.53 26.10
C GLN A 187 -18.84 1.25 26.65
N ASN A 188 -18.67 2.55 26.91
CA ASN A 188 -19.73 3.45 27.33
C ASN A 188 -20.31 4.19 26.12
N PHE A 189 -21.53 3.85 25.74
CA PHE A 189 -22.26 4.43 24.61
C PHE A 189 -23.31 5.47 25.03
N ILE A 190 -23.18 6.10 26.20
CA ILE A 190 -23.99 7.29 26.55
C ILE A 190 -23.77 8.39 25.50
N ASN A 191 -22.52 8.56 25.07
CA ASN A 191 -22.14 9.42 23.96
C ASN A 191 -21.62 8.57 22.79
N PRO A 192 -21.56 9.12 21.56
CA PRO A 192 -20.94 8.43 20.45
C PRO A 192 -19.49 8.00 20.76
N VAL A 193 -19.12 6.80 20.30
CA VAL A 193 -17.78 6.23 20.49
C VAL A 193 -17.13 6.04 19.13
N ASN A 194 -15.89 6.50 19.00
CA ASN A 194 -15.11 6.31 17.78
C ASN A 194 -14.39 4.96 17.79
N TYR A 195 -14.55 4.21 16.71
CA TYR A 195 -13.79 3.00 16.43
C TYR A 195 -12.84 3.25 15.25
N THR A 196 -11.55 3.07 15.48
CA THR A 196 -10.51 3.20 14.46
C THR A 196 -10.13 1.83 13.92
N VAL A 197 -10.36 1.61 12.62
CA VAL A 197 -9.86 0.46 11.87
C VAL A 197 -8.52 0.83 11.24
N THR A 198 -7.48 0.02 11.48
CA THR A 198 -6.16 0.19 10.87
C THR A 198 -5.92 -0.95 9.88
N ALA A 199 -5.71 -0.62 8.60
CA ALA A 199 -5.38 -1.57 7.55
C ALA A 199 -3.94 -2.13 7.70
N GLU A 200 -3.60 -3.15 6.90
CA GLU A 200 -2.25 -3.74 6.88
C GLU A 200 -1.18 -2.72 6.44
N ASP A 201 -1.53 -1.81 5.53
CA ASP A 201 -0.68 -0.72 5.05
C ASP A 201 -0.48 0.41 6.08
N GLY A 202 -1.20 0.38 7.20
CA GLY A 202 -1.17 1.39 8.26
C GLY A 202 -2.14 2.55 8.07
N SER A 203 -2.86 2.61 6.95
CA SER A 203 -3.93 3.60 6.76
C SER A 203 -5.10 3.33 7.71
N GLN A 204 -5.77 4.40 8.15
CA GLN A 204 -6.82 4.33 9.17
C GLN A 204 -8.16 4.83 8.66
N GLN A 205 -9.23 4.25 9.20
CA GLN A 205 -10.60 4.70 9.02
C GLN A 205 -11.26 4.81 10.39
N ILE A 206 -11.90 5.94 10.66
CA ILE A 206 -12.66 6.15 11.89
C ILE A 206 -14.14 5.94 11.59
N TYR A 207 -14.81 5.18 12.44
CA TYR A 207 -16.26 5.01 12.47
C TYR A 207 -16.83 5.65 13.73
N GLU A 208 -17.87 6.45 13.59
CA GLU A 208 -18.62 6.98 14.73
C GLU A 208 -19.78 6.03 15.06
N VAL A 209 -19.77 5.47 16.26
CA VAL A 209 -20.81 4.55 16.74
C VAL A 209 -21.78 5.27 17.66
N LYS A 210 -23.05 5.36 17.23
CA LYS A 210 -24.13 5.98 18.00
C LYS A 210 -25.19 4.94 18.37
N ILE A 211 -25.38 4.71 19.65
CA ILE A 211 -26.37 3.75 20.18
C ILE A 211 -27.52 4.51 20.80
N ALA A 212 -28.75 4.14 20.43
CA ALA A 212 -29.98 4.68 21.00
C ALA A 212 -30.72 3.60 21.79
N LYS A 213 -31.51 4.01 22.79
CA LYS A 213 -32.47 3.13 23.45
C LYS A 213 -33.77 3.09 22.66
N GLY A 214 -34.40 1.92 22.60
CA GLY A 214 -35.76 1.76 22.09
C GLY A 214 -36.78 2.37 23.04
N ASN A 215 -38.02 2.48 22.57
CA ASN A 215 -39.12 2.97 23.39
C ASN A 215 -39.50 1.90 24.44
N PRO A 216 -39.81 2.24 25.70
CA PRO A 216 -40.34 1.27 26.65
C PRO A 216 -41.65 0.70 26.09
N THR A 217 -41.76 -0.63 26.05
CA THR A 217 -43.02 -1.29 25.71
C THR A 217 -43.96 -1.17 26.92
N SER A 218 -45.18 -0.66 26.73
CA SER A 218 -46.21 -0.44 27.77
C SER A 218 -46.67 -1.69 28.56
N ASN A 219 -46.01 -2.84 28.44
CA ASN A 219 -46.45 -4.11 29.02
C ASN A 219 -46.04 -4.33 30.48
N ASN A 220 -45.58 -3.29 31.20
CA ASN A 220 -45.33 -3.38 32.65
C ASN A 220 -46.12 -2.34 33.46
N ILE A 221 -47.36 -2.06 33.05
CA ILE A 221 -48.34 -1.37 33.91
C ILE A 221 -48.74 -2.26 35.11
N GLY A 222 -48.46 -3.56 35.08
CA GLY A 222 -48.74 -4.49 36.18
C GLY A 222 -47.93 -4.25 37.46
N CYS A 223 -46.76 -3.58 37.40
CA CYS A 223 -45.92 -3.38 38.59
C CYS A 223 -46.15 -2.04 39.33
N LEU A 224 -46.96 -1.13 38.78
CA LEU A 224 -47.29 0.16 39.44
C LEU A 224 -48.66 0.16 40.16
N ILE A 225 -49.47 -0.90 39.99
CA ILE A 225 -50.83 -0.96 40.55
C ILE A 225 -50.89 -1.75 41.87
N SER A 226 -49.78 -2.28 42.38
CA SER A 226 -49.73 -3.02 43.67
C SER A 226 -49.94 -2.17 44.93
N ARG A 227 -50.24 -0.87 44.79
CA ARG A 227 -50.55 0.06 45.90
C ARG A 227 -51.96 0.66 45.82
N ILE A 228 -52.79 0.24 44.85
CA ILE A 228 -54.19 0.66 44.75
C ILE A 228 -55.04 -0.60 44.93
N ASP A 229 -55.39 -0.89 46.18
CA ASP A 229 -56.06 -2.14 46.58
C ASP A 229 -57.50 -2.33 46.04
N ASN A 230 -57.96 -1.56 45.08
CA ASN A 230 -59.32 -1.71 44.53
C ASN A 230 -59.47 -1.19 43.08
N LEU A 231 -58.44 -1.28 42.23
CA LEU A 231 -58.60 -0.87 40.82
C LEU A 231 -59.38 -1.93 40.03
N ASP A 232 -60.59 -1.57 39.58
CA ASP A 232 -61.32 -2.35 38.59
C ASP A 232 -60.60 -2.22 37.24
N THR A 233 -59.86 -3.25 36.84
CA THR A 233 -59.08 -3.27 35.60
C THR A 233 -59.95 -3.51 34.36
N SER A 234 -61.28 -3.47 34.47
CA SER A 234 -62.18 -3.65 33.33
C SER A 234 -62.52 -2.36 32.56
N GLU A 235 -62.17 -1.17 33.07
CA GLU A 235 -62.31 0.09 32.30
C GLU A 235 -61.02 0.93 32.28
N ASN A 236 -60.47 1.04 31.07
CA ASN A 236 -59.30 1.78 30.59
C ASN A 236 -58.81 2.98 31.42
N ILE A 237 -57.68 2.83 32.13
CA ILE A 237 -56.81 3.96 32.45
C ILE A 237 -56.00 4.32 31.20
N ASN A 238 -56.19 5.54 30.69
CA ASN A 238 -55.46 6.08 29.55
C ASN A 238 -54.34 7.01 30.02
N PHE A 239 -53.11 6.72 29.59
CA PHE A 239 -51.93 7.55 29.86
C PHE A 239 -51.60 8.36 28.62
N GLN A 240 -51.50 9.68 28.76
CA GLN A 240 -51.01 10.57 27.71
C GLN A 240 -49.55 10.93 27.97
N TYR A 241 -48.74 10.96 26.92
CA TYR A 241 -47.30 11.19 26.99
C TYR A 241 -46.89 12.44 26.19
N ASP A 242 -45.83 13.13 26.62
CA ASP A 242 -45.18 14.18 25.81
C ASP A 242 -44.26 13.59 24.73
N SER A 243 -43.67 14.47 23.91
CA SER A 243 -42.69 14.11 22.86
C SER A 243 -41.37 13.54 23.41
N GLN A 244 -41.18 13.52 24.73
CA GLN A 244 -40.03 12.95 25.44
C GLN A 244 -40.39 11.66 26.20
N GLY A 245 -41.64 11.17 26.08
CA GLY A 245 -42.12 9.95 26.72
C GLY A 245 -42.49 10.08 28.19
N ARG A 246 -42.61 11.30 28.74
CA ARG A 246 -43.09 11.52 30.11
C ARG A 246 -44.61 11.55 30.15
N VAL A 247 -45.21 10.98 31.20
CA VAL A 247 -46.66 11.05 31.40
C VAL A 247 -47.07 12.49 31.71
N THR A 248 -47.94 13.06 30.88
CA THR A 248 -48.47 14.42 31.06
C THR A 248 -49.90 14.44 31.60
N LYS A 249 -50.62 13.33 31.43
CA LYS A 249 -52.01 13.18 31.89
C LYS A 249 -52.37 11.72 32.13
N ILE A 250 -53.18 11.49 33.15
CA ILE A 250 -53.79 10.20 33.45
C ILE A 250 -55.30 10.43 33.48
N ASP A 251 -56.03 9.74 32.61
CA ASP A 251 -57.49 9.80 32.52
C ASP A 251 -58.07 8.40 32.77
N GLY A 252 -59.10 8.27 33.61
CA GLY A 252 -59.77 6.99 33.86
C GLY A 252 -60.99 7.14 34.80
N THR A 253 -61.90 6.18 34.72
CA THR A 253 -63.04 6.03 35.64
C THR A 253 -62.68 5.05 36.76
N TYR A 254 -63.19 5.31 37.97
CA TYR A 254 -63.06 4.41 39.11
C TYR A 254 -64.44 4.16 39.73
N LEU A 255 -64.63 2.99 40.37
CA LEU A 255 -65.90 2.62 41.00
C LEU A 255 -66.38 3.75 41.92
N SER A 256 -67.66 4.11 41.76
CA SER A 256 -68.40 5.22 42.40
C SER A 256 -68.47 6.57 41.65
N GLY A 257 -68.25 6.61 40.33
CA GLY A 257 -68.67 7.77 39.51
C GLY A 257 -67.90 9.07 39.75
N ASN A 258 -66.69 9.00 40.33
CA ASN A 258 -65.81 10.14 40.51
C ASN A 258 -64.72 10.15 39.43
N THR A 259 -64.47 11.32 38.84
CA THR A 259 -63.44 11.53 37.80
C THR A 259 -62.06 11.68 38.44
N LEU A 260 -61.08 10.88 38.01
CA LEU A 260 -59.68 11.13 38.33
C LEU A 260 -59.12 12.17 37.36
N THR A 261 -58.90 13.40 37.82
CA THR A 261 -58.12 14.40 37.08
C THR A 261 -56.81 14.65 37.81
N GLY A 262 -55.74 14.00 37.35
CA GLY A 262 -54.37 14.27 37.80
C GLY A 262 -53.60 15.02 36.71
N ARG A 263 -53.04 16.19 37.06
CA ARG A 263 -52.06 16.89 36.22
C ARG A 263 -50.66 16.57 36.75
N GLY A 264 -49.78 16.10 35.88
CA GLY A 264 -48.35 15.96 36.18
C GLY A 264 -47.66 17.30 36.33
#